data_AF-A0A7W5UBU4-F1
#
_entry.id   AF-A0A7W5UBU4-F1
#
_cell.length_a   1.000
_cell.length_b   1.000
_cell.length_c   1.000
_cell.angle_alpha   90.00
_cell.angle_beta   90.00
_cell.angle_gamma   90.00
#
_symmetry.space_group_name_H-M   'P 1'
#
loop_
_entity.id
_entity.type
_entity.pdbx_description
1 polymer ?
#
loop_
_entity_poly.entity_id
_entity_poly.type
_entity_poly.pdbx_seq_one_letter_code
_entity_poly.pdbx_strand_id
1 'polypeptide(L)'
;MEISAGDRDLVEVMKRYFAVKAEVEEMKLRLEAARRESGEEINAFYNPRSNLSHAADIIRSHALRQEMARLMDWAEAWGRQSLAPNEA
;
A
#
# COMPACT_ATOMS: atom_id res chain seq x y z
N MET A 1 -7.12 24.36 -19.39
CA MET A 1 -5.98 23.49 -19.03
C MET A 1 -6.35 22.11 -19.51
N GLU A 2 -5.72 21.61 -20.57
CA GLU A 2 -5.98 20.25 -21.05
C GLU A 2 -5.26 19.26 -20.14
N ILE A 3 -5.99 18.27 -19.61
CA ILE A 3 -5.42 17.16 -18.84
C ILE A 3 -4.84 16.18 -19.86
N SER A 4 -3.51 16.04 -19.88
CA SER A 4 -2.82 15.09 -20.75
C SER A 4 -3.16 13.65 -20.38
N ALA A 5 -2.90 12.69 -21.27
CA ALA A 5 -3.08 11.26 -20.95
C ALA A 5 -2.23 10.85 -19.73
N GLY A 6 -1.00 11.36 -19.61
CA GLY A 6 -0.13 11.12 -18.46
C GLY A 6 -0.66 11.69 -17.15
N ASP A 7 -1.34 12.84 -17.18
CA ASP A 7 -2.00 13.39 -15.99
C ASP A 7 -3.16 12.50 -15.52
N ARG A 8 -3.90 11.88 -16.45
CA ARG A 8 -4.98 10.94 -16.11
C ARG A 8 -4.43 9.66 -15.48
N ASP A 9 -3.33 9.13 -16.01
CA ASP A 9 -2.68 7.94 -15.47
C ASP A 9 -2.15 8.19 -14.05
N LEU A 10 -1.54 9.34 -13.78
CA LEU A 10 -1.12 9.72 -12.43
C LEU A 10 -2.32 9.84 -11.47
N VAL A 11 -3.43 10.43 -11.91
CA VAL A 11 -4.65 10.53 -11.10
C VAL A 11 -5.16 9.14 -10.71
N GLU A 12 -5.15 8.17 -11.64
CA GLU A 12 -5.55 6.79 -11.33
C GLU A 12 -4.58 6.10 -10.37
N VAL A 13 -3.26 6.30 -10.52
CA VAL A 13 -2.25 5.82 -9.56
C VAL A 13 -2.53 6.38 -8.17
N MET A 14 -2.78 7.68 -8.05
CA MET A 14 -3.04 8.33 -6.77
C MET A 14 -4.36 7.86 -6.14
N LYS A 15 -5.44 7.70 -6.93
CA LYS A 15 -6.70 7.12 -6.44
C LYS A 15 -6.47 5.73 -5.88
N ARG A 16 -5.74 4.87 -6.60
CA ARG A 16 -5.41 3.52 -6.13
C ARG A 16 -4.57 3.57 -4.86
N TYR A 17 -3.57 4.45 -4.80
CA TYR A 17 -2.72 4.60 -3.63
C TYR A 17 -3.53 4.95 -2.37
N PHE A 18 -4.45 5.91 -2.46
CA PHE A 18 -5.29 6.28 -1.32
C PHE A 18 -6.27 5.17 -0.91
N ALA A 19 -6.82 4.43 -1.88
CA ALA A 19 -7.67 3.27 -1.59
C ALA A 19 -6.89 2.16 -0.86
N VAL A 20 -5.70 1.80 -1.36
CA VAL A 20 -4.83 0.80 -0.72
C VAL A 20 -4.36 1.28 0.65
N LYS A 21 -4.03 2.57 0.82
CA LYS A 21 -3.67 3.15 2.11
C LYS A 21 -4.79 2.99 3.14
N ALA A 22 -6.03 3.25 2.76
CA ALA A 22 -7.19 3.07 3.64
C ALA A 22 -7.35 1.60 4.05
N GLU A 23 -7.22 0.67 3.09
CA GLU A 23 -7.30 -0.77 3.36
C GLU A 23 -6.19 -1.27 4.30
N VAL A 24 -4.95 -0.78 4.13
CA VAL A 24 -3.83 -1.11 5.02
C VAL A 24 -4.08 -0.63 6.44
N GLU A 25 -4.57 0.61 6.62
CA GLU A 25 -4.85 1.13 7.96
C GLU A 25 -6.01 0.38 8.63
N GLU A 26 -7.07 0.05 7.90
CA GLU A 26 -8.16 -0.77 8.45
C GLU A 26 -7.66 -2.16 8.89
N MET A 27 -6.87 -2.82 8.04
CA MET A 27 -6.31 -4.14 8.34
C MET A 27 -5.35 -4.10 9.52
N LYS A 28 -4.52 -3.06 9.60
CA LYS A 28 -3.62 -2.83 10.73
C LYS A 28 -4.39 -2.68 12.04
N LEU A 29 -5.46 -1.89 12.05
CA LEU A 29 -6.29 -1.71 13.24
C LEU A 29 -6.91 -3.04 13.70
N ARG A 30 -7.44 -3.83 12.77
CA ARG A 30 -8.03 -5.15 13.06
C ARG A 30 -7.01 -6.14 13.62
N LEU A 31 -5.84 -6.24 12.99
CA LEU A 31 -4.77 -7.14 13.43
C LEU A 31 -4.20 -6.72 14.79
N GLU A 32 -4.03 -5.42 15.04
CA GLU A 32 -3.57 -4.92 16.34
C GLU A 32 -4.59 -5.14 17.47
N ALA A 33 -5.89 -5.02 17.17
CA ALA A 33 -6.94 -5.36 18.13
C ALA A 33 -6.88 -6.85 18.50
N ALA A 34 -6.88 -7.73 17.49
CA ALA A 34 -6.78 -9.18 17.69
C ALA A 34 -5.50 -9.58 18.43
N ARG A 35 -4.36 -8.95 18.11
CA ARG A 35 -3.09 -9.20 18.78
C ARG A 35 -3.15 -8.85 20.27
N ARG A 36 -3.74 -7.70 20.62
CA ARG A 36 -3.91 -7.28 22.03
C ARG A 36 -4.85 -8.22 22.79
N GLU A 37 -5.93 -8.67 22.16
CA GLU A 37 -6.88 -9.62 22.76
C GLU A 37 -6.26 -11.00 22.97
N SER A 38 -5.42 -11.46 22.04
CA SER A 38 -4.73 -12.76 22.15
C SER A 38 -3.65 -12.80 23.23
N GLY A 39 -3.07 -11.64 23.58
CA GLY A 39 -1.90 -11.56 24.46
C GLY A 39 -0.62 -12.17 23.85
N GLU A 40 -0.63 -12.54 22.57
CA GLU A 40 0.51 -13.16 21.91
C GLU A 40 1.68 -12.17 21.71
N GLU A 41 2.89 -12.72 21.76
CA GLU A 41 4.09 -12.01 21.35
C GLU A 41 3.99 -11.59 19.89
N ILE A 42 4.48 -10.39 19.58
CA ILE A 42 4.31 -9.76 18.26
C ILE A 42 4.80 -10.67 17.12
N ASN A 43 5.96 -11.31 17.29
CA ASN A 43 6.55 -12.20 16.29
C ASN A 43 5.74 -13.49 16.08
N ALA A 44 5.10 -14.00 17.13
CA ALA A 44 4.27 -15.19 17.04
C ALA A 44 2.94 -14.87 16.33
N PHE A 45 2.33 -13.75 16.70
CA PHE A 45 1.08 -13.29 16.12
C PHE A 45 1.21 -13.00 14.62
N TYR A 46 2.26 -12.27 14.21
CA TYR A 46 2.46 -11.88 12.81
C TYR A 46 3.14 -12.95 11.95
N ASN A 47 3.38 -14.15 12.47
CA ASN A 47 3.87 -15.26 11.67
C ASN A 47 2.69 -16.06 11.07
N PRO A 48 2.44 -15.95 9.75
CA PRO A 48 1.30 -16.61 9.11
C PRO A 48 1.40 -18.15 9.10
N ARG A 49 2.57 -18.72 9.44
CA ARG A 49 2.74 -20.17 9.57
C ARG A 49 2.28 -20.70 10.93
N SER A 50 2.26 -19.86 11.96
CA SER A 50 1.80 -20.22 13.31
C SER A 50 0.42 -19.67 13.62
N ASN A 51 0.08 -18.48 13.09
CA ASN A 51 -1.21 -17.84 13.28
C ASN A 51 -2.14 -18.07 12.07
N LEU A 52 -2.70 -19.28 11.97
CA LEU A 52 -3.53 -19.69 10.83
C LEU A 52 -4.85 -18.90 10.75
N SER A 53 -5.39 -18.43 11.88
CA SER A 53 -6.64 -17.64 11.91
C SER A 53 -6.47 -16.27 11.25
N HIS A 54 -5.30 -15.64 11.41
CA HIS A 54 -4.99 -14.34 10.83
C HIS A 54 -4.03 -14.41 9.63
N ALA A 55 -3.62 -15.60 9.19
CA ALA A 55 -2.64 -15.77 8.12
C ALA A 55 -3.01 -15.04 6.82
N ALA A 56 -4.28 -15.11 6.41
CA ALA A 56 -4.77 -14.44 5.21
C ALA A 56 -4.64 -12.91 5.31
N ASP A 57 -5.03 -12.34 6.45
CA ASP A 57 -4.93 -10.90 6.71
C ASP A 57 -3.46 -10.45 6.80
N ILE A 58 -2.59 -11.25 7.44
CA ILE A 58 -1.16 -10.96 7.53
C ILE A 58 -0.54 -10.92 6.11
N ILE A 59 -0.80 -11.93 5.28
CA ILE A 59 -0.30 -12.01 3.91
C ILE A 59 -0.84 -10.84 3.06
N ARG A 60 -2.13 -10.55 3.18
CA ARG A 60 -2.77 -9.43 2.46
C ARG A 60 -2.18 -8.10 2.89
N SER A 61 -1.96 -7.88 4.18
CA SER A 61 -1.36 -6.64 4.69
C SER A 61 0.03 -6.40 4.08
N HIS A 62 0.82 -7.47 3.94
CA HIS A 62 2.14 -7.41 3.32
C HIS A 62 2.04 -7.11 1.82
N ALA A 63 1.12 -7.76 1.10
CA ALA A 63 0.89 -7.50 -0.32
C ALA A 63 0.46 -6.05 -0.59
N LEU A 64 -0.47 -5.52 0.20
CA LEU A 64 -0.94 -4.14 0.07
C LEU A 64 0.16 -3.12 0.36
N ARG A 65 1.03 -3.36 1.35
CA ARG A 65 2.20 -2.50 1.61
C ARG A 65 3.17 -2.48 0.43
N GLN A 66 3.41 -3.61 -0.20
CA GLN A 66 4.24 -3.66 -1.41
C GLN A 66 3.57 -2.94 -2.59
N GLU A 67 2.24 -3.05 -2.73
CA GLU A 67 1.50 -2.32 -3.74
C GLU A 67 1.61 -0.80 -3.53
N MET A 68 1.47 -0.31 -2.30
CA MET A 68 1.68 1.11 -1.97
C MET A 68 3.07 1.60 -2.39
N ALA A 69 4.12 0.81 -2.12
CA ALA A 69 5.49 1.16 -2.52
C ALA A 69 5.60 1.30 -4.04
N ARG A 70 5.11 0.31 -4.80
CA ARG A 70 5.13 0.35 -6.27
C ARG A 70 4.36 1.54 -6.85
N LEU A 71 3.22 1.90 -6.25
CA LEU A 71 2.43 3.05 -6.68
C LEU A 71 3.16 4.37 -6.43
N MET A 72 3.87 4.50 -5.30
CA MET A 72 4.72 5.67 -5.04
C MET A 72 5.93 5.74 -5.98
N ASP A 73 6.57 4.61 -6.26
CA ASP A 73 7.68 4.56 -7.23
C ASP A 73 7.21 5.02 -8.62
N TRP A 74 6.02 4.61 -9.05
CA TRP A 74 5.40 5.07 -10.30
C TRP A 74 5.10 6.56 -10.29
N ALA A 75 4.52 7.08 -9.20
CA ALA A 75 4.23 8.50 -9.07
C ALA A 75 5.52 9.35 -9.07
N GLU A 76 6.58 8.88 -8.42
CA GLU A 76 7.89 9.54 -8.41
C GLU A 76 8.53 9.54 -9.80
N ALA A 77 8.50 8.40 -10.51
CA ALA A 77 9.02 8.30 -11.87
C ALA A 77 8.32 9.28 -12.82
N TRP A 78 7.02 9.46 -12.68
CA TRP A 78 6.26 10.46 -13.42
C TRP A 78 6.70 11.89 -13.08
N GLY A 79 6.86 12.20 -11.79
CA GLY A 79 7.33 13.52 -11.35
C GLY A 79 8.71 13.87 -11.91
N ARG A 80 9.61 12.88 -11.97
CA ARG A 80 10.95 13.04 -12.55
C ARG A 80 10.89 13.30 -14.06
N GLN A 81 10.01 12.61 -14.80
CA GLN A 81 9.81 12.84 -16.24
C GLN A 81 9.20 14.21 -16.54
N SER A 82 8.25 14.66 -15.71
CA SER A 82 7.61 15.97 -15.87
C SER A 82 8.53 17.17 -15.58
N LEU A 83 9.60 16.94 -14.80
CA LEU A 83 10.63 17.93 -14.47
C LEU A 83 11.82 17.91 -15.44
N ALA A 84 11.95 16.89 -16.29
CA ALA A 84 12.99 16.86 -17.30
C ALA A 84 12.70 17.94 -18.35
N PRO A 85 13.62 18.89 -18.61
CA PRO A 85 13.43 19.85 -19.68
C PRO A 85 13.30 19.07 -20.99
N ASN A 86 12.33 19.46 -21.81
CA ASN A 86 12.20 18.96 -23.17
C ASN A 86 13.48 19.36 -23.93
N GLU A 87 14.48 18.47 -24.00
CA GLU A 87 15.68 18.70 -24.81
C GLU A 87 15.23 18.74 -26.27
N ALA A 88 15.18 19.95 -26.81
CA ALA A 88 14.90 20.27 -28.20
C ALA A 88 16.18 20.23 -29.05
#